data_AF-A0A2W7MDB2-F1
#
_entry.id   AF-A0A2W7MDB2-F1
#
_cell.length_a   1.000
_cell.length_b   1.000
_cell.length_c   1.000
_cell.angle_alpha   90.00
_cell.angle_beta   90.00
_cell.angle_gamma   90.00
#
_symmetry.space_group_name_H-M   'P 1'
#
loop_
_entity.id
_entity.type
_entity.pdbx_description
1 polymer ?
#
loop_
_entity_poly.entity_id
_entity_poly.type
_entity_poly.pdbx_seq_one_letter_code
_entity_poly.pdbx_strand_id
1 'polypeptide(L)'
;MKVIGLFAVLLLGLLPVSNAFAEDCQEVNIDGCAEIAMKAADSRLNTRYHELMARLETQYQGDLELGAAYAAKVKESQRAWIKLRDANCAVEAFEIETSKLAHVTVVSNCIARMSQERSDYLSKIAPGVSREAAPKDNKTSDVACPSTDFSTFLTSFSESSAIQKAFVHRPLQLVVTVDAEPEPKQQKRGLSDEQIKFPIMPDRVKREAGGLTLIVKETQTEHAIAILQKPDTDYAIEYRFVLGKCWMLSEVSDFSL
;
A
#
# COMPACT_ATOMS: atom_id res chain seq x y z
N MET A 1 66.98 -9.35 -38.16
CA MET A 1 65.76 -10.03 -37.71
C MET A 1 65.98 -10.66 -36.34
N LYS A 2 65.49 -10.01 -35.27
CA LYS A 2 65.00 -10.63 -34.03
C LYS A 2 64.26 -9.55 -33.25
N VAL A 3 63.12 -9.95 -32.73
CA VAL A 3 61.88 -9.19 -32.59
C VAL A 3 61.43 -9.41 -31.15
N ILE A 4 61.11 -8.32 -30.42
CA ILE A 4 60.13 -8.24 -29.31
C ILE A 4 60.47 -9.04 -28.02
N GLY A 5 60.20 -8.59 -26.79
CA GLY A 5 59.50 -7.39 -26.32
C GLY A 5 59.43 -7.34 -24.79
N LEU A 6 59.13 -6.15 -24.28
CA LEU A 6 58.75 -5.86 -22.90
C LEU A 6 57.44 -6.59 -22.57
N PHE A 7 57.45 -7.48 -21.58
CA PHE A 7 56.23 -8.01 -20.96
C PHE A 7 55.89 -7.14 -19.73
N ALA A 8 54.95 -6.21 -19.91
CA ALA A 8 54.26 -5.58 -18.79
C ALA A 8 53.18 -6.55 -18.30
N VAL A 9 53.39 -7.16 -17.14
CA VAL A 9 52.40 -8.01 -16.47
C VAL A 9 51.38 -7.10 -15.80
N LEU A 10 50.21 -6.95 -16.43
CA LEU A 10 49.04 -6.30 -15.85
C LEU A 10 48.28 -7.33 -15.00
N LEU A 11 48.38 -7.21 -13.67
CA LEU A 11 47.56 -7.98 -12.73
C LEU A 11 46.10 -7.53 -12.86
N LEU A 12 45.30 -8.31 -13.59
CA LEU A 12 43.84 -8.17 -13.60
C LEU A 12 43.30 -8.89 -12.35
N GLY A 13 42.98 -8.13 -11.31
CA GLY A 13 42.31 -8.68 -10.12
C GLY A 13 40.93 -9.20 -10.49
N LEU A 14 40.72 -10.52 -10.39
CA LEU A 14 39.38 -11.10 -10.36
C LEU A 14 38.72 -10.68 -9.05
N LEU A 15 37.76 -9.78 -9.12
CA LEU A 15 36.78 -9.60 -8.06
C LEU A 15 35.80 -10.80 -8.11
N PRO A 16 35.56 -11.51 -7.01
CA PRO A 16 34.53 -12.52 -6.96
C PRO A 16 33.17 -11.83 -7.11
N VAL A 17 32.44 -12.17 -8.17
CA VAL A 17 31.03 -11.80 -8.30
C VAL A 17 30.28 -12.67 -7.29
N SER A 18 29.89 -12.09 -6.16
CA SER A 18 28.97 -12.74 -5.22
C SER A 18 27.57 -12.80 -5.84
N ASN A 19 27.30 -13.84 -6.62
CA ASN A 19 25.94 -14.21 -7.01
C ASN A 19 25.23 -14.94 -5.86
N ALA A 20 24.89 -14.21 -4.81
CA ALA A 20 24.11 -14.76 -3.70
C ALA A 20 22.60 -14.69 -4.02
N PHE A 21 22.10 -15.40 -5.03
CA PHE A 21 20.68 -15.75 -5.23
C PHE A 21 20.47 -16.94 -6.21
N ALA A 22 21.36 -17.94 -6.25
CA ALA A 22 21.16 -19.12 -7.11
C ALA A 22 21.84 -20.41 -6.62
N GLU A 23 22.15 -20.56 -5.33
CA GLU A 23 22.97 -21.69 -4.85
C GLU A 23 22.17 -22.96 -4.48
N ASP A 24 20.87 -23.05 -4.78
CA ASP A 24 20.04 -24.17 -4.29
C ASP A 24 19.36 -25.01 -5.39
N CYS A 25 19.77 -24.86 -6.66
CA CYS A 25 19.18 -25.57 -7.79
C CYS A 25 20.22 -26.27 -8.68
N GLN A 26 21.38 -26.62 -8.13
CA GLN A 26 22.50 -27.12 -8.93
C GLN A 26 22.55 -28.66 -9.08
N GLU A 27 21.72 -29.42 -8.34
CA GLU A 27 21.70 -30.89 -8.39
C GLU A 27 20.33 -31.54 -8.67
N VAL A 28 19.27 -30.76 -8.91
CA VAL A 28 17.91 -31.28 -9.17
C VAL A 28 17.52 -31.03 -10.62
N ASN A 29 16.84 -31.99 -11.28
CA ASN A 29 16.24 -31.78 -12.60
C ASN A 29 15.41 -30.48 -12.61
N ILE A 30 15.41 -29.73 -13.72
CA ILE A 30 14.82 -28.40 -13.90
C ILE A 30 13.39 -28.32 -13.33
N ASP A 31 12.61 -29.38 -13.44
CA ASP A 31 11.23 -29.46 -12.93
C ASP A 31 11.15 -29.56 -11.40
N GLY A 32 12.09 -30.25 -10.76
CA GLY A 32 12.16 -30.32 -9.30
C GLY A 32 12.52 -28.98 -8.65
N CYS A 33 13.22 -28.11 -9.38
CA CYS A 33 13.50 -26.74 -8.95
C CYS A 33 12.21 -25.90 -8.86
N ALA A 34 11.27 -26.07 -9.78
CA ALA A 34 9.99 -25.35 -9.75
C ALA A 34 9.16 -25.72 -8.51
N GLU A 35 9.09 -27.00 -8.17
CA GLU A 35 8.41 -27.46 -6.96
C GLU A 35 9.10 -26.98 -5.66
N ILE A 36 10.43 -26.98 -5.63
CA ILE A 36 11.20 -26.48 -4.48
C ILE A 36 10.94 -24.98 -4.31
N ALA A 37 11.02 -24.20 -5.40
CA ALA A 37 10.74 -22.77 -5.39
C ALA A 37 9.30 -22.46 -4.95
N MET A 38 8.33 -23.24 -5.43
CA MET A 38 6.92 -23.16 -5.01
C MET A 38 6.78 -23.39 -3.50
N LYS A 39 7.36 -24.48 -2.97
CA LYS A 39 7.31 -24.80 -1.53
C LYS A 39 7.98 -23.71 -0.68
N ALA A 40 9.12 -23.17 -1.14
CA ALA A 40 9.80 -22.06 -0.47
C ALA A 40 8.96 -20.78 -0.48
N ALA A 41 8.32 -20.45 -1.60
CA ALA A 41 7.44 -19.30 -1.72
C ALA A 41 6.18 -19.41 -0.84
N ASP A 42 5.57 -20.59 -0.78
CA ASP A 42 4.42 -20.85 0.11
C ASP A 42 4.82 -20.80 1.60
N SER A 43 6.00 -21.30 1.95
CA SER A 43 6.55 -21.16 3.31
C SER A 43 6.78 -19.69 3.69
N ARG A 44 7.35 -18.89 2.77
CA ARG A 44 7.52 -17.44 2.96
C ARG A 44 6.17 -16.76 3.13
N LEU A 45 5.18 -17.10 2.31
CA LEU A 45 3.83 -16.55 2.40
C LEU A 45 3.18 -16.83 3.76
N ASN A 46 3.29 -18.07 4.24
CA ASN A 46 2.76 -18.43 5.55
C ASN A 46 3.46 -17.66 6.67
N THR A 47 4.79 -17.53 6.58
CA THR A 47 5.58 -16.73 7.52
C THR A 47 5.10 -15.27 7.54
N ARG A 48 4.99 -14.60 6.37
CA ARG A 48 4.54 -13.20 6.29
C ARG A 48 3.11 -13.01 6.79
N TYR A 49 2.23 -13.97 6.55
CA TYR A 49 0.88 -13.97 7.10
C TYR A 49 0.91 -14.00 8.63
N HIS A 50 1.64 -14.94 9.24
CA HIS A 50 1.73 -15.03 10.70
C HIS A 50 2.38 -13.78 11.33
N GLU A 51 3.44 -13.25 10.72
CA GLU A 51 4.04 -11.99 11.15
C GLU A 51 3.04 -10.83 11.12
N LEU A 52 2.21 -10.74 10.07
CA LEU A 52 1.15 -9.73 10.00
C LEU A 52 0.12 -9.92 11.11
N MET A 53 -0.36 -11.14 11.33
CA MET A 53 -1.35 -11.40 12.39
C MET A 53 -0.79 -11.02 13.78
N ALA A 54 0.46 -11.37 14.07
CA ALA A 54 1.13 -10.99 15.32
C ALA A 54 1.33 -9.47 15.44
N ARG A 55 1.64 -8.77 14.33
CA ARG A 55 1.72 -7.31 14.31
C ARG A 55 0.37 -6.67 14.62
N LEU A 56 -0.73 -7.20 14.06
CA LEU A 56 -2.08 -6.70 14.36
C LEU A 56 -2.43 -6.91 15.83
N GLU A 57 -2.17 -8.08 16.39
CA GLU A 57 -2.38 -8.33 17.82
C GLU A 57 -1.60 -7.34 18.70
N THR A 58 -0.36 -7.05 18.34
CA THR A 58 0.51 -6.12 19.10
C THR A 58 0.10 -4.66 18.92
N GLN A 59 -0.20 -4.22 17.70
CA GLN A 59 -0.53 -2.82 17.41
C GLN A 59 -1.90 -2.39 17.96
N TYR A 60 -2.83 -3.34 18.06
CA TYR A 60 -4.19 -3.09 18.51
C TYR A 60 -4.46 -3.57 19.95
N GLN A 61 -3.42 -3.75 20.78
CA GLN A 61 -3.61 -4.11 22.20
C GLN A 61 -4.49 -3.11 22.98
N GLY A 62 -4.52 -1.84 22.55
CA GLY A 62 -5.37 -0.80 23.13
C GLY A 62 -6.83 -0.84 22.69
N ASP A 63 -7.16 -1.58 21.63
CA ASP A 63 -8.52 -1.78 21.12
C ASP A 63 -8.63 -3.16 20.48
N LEU A 64 -8.92 -4.14 21.34
CA LEU A 64 -8.94 -5.56 20.98
C LEU A 64 -10.06 -5.90 19.98
N GLU A 65 -11.18 -5.18 20.02
CA GLU A 65 -12.30 -5.39 19.10
C GLU A 65 -11.90 -4.98 17.68
N LEU A 66 -11.30 -3.79 17.54
CA LEU A 66 -10.79 -3.32 16.25
C LEU A 66 -9.68 -4.22 15.70
N GLY A 67 -8.75 -4.65 16.57
CA GLY A 67 -7.69 -5.59 16.19
C GLY A 67 -8.24 -6.92 15.67
N ALA A 68 -9.23 -7.49 16.36
CA ALA A 68 -9.90 -8.72 15.94
C ALA A 68 -10.67 -8.55 14.62
N ALA A 69 -11.38 -7.43 14.45
CA ALA A 69 -12.10 -7.12 13.21
C ALA A 69 -11.14 -7.01 12.01
N TYR A 70 -9.99 -6.36 12.20
CA TYR A 70 -8.99 -6.25 11.13
C TYR A 70 -8.33 -7.60 10.81
N ALA A 71 -7.95 -8.37 11.84
CA ALA A 71 -7.43 -9.72 11.69
C ALA A 71 -8.41 -10.63 10.90
N ALA A 72 -9.72 -10.51 11.16
CA ALA A 72 -10.75 -11.23 10.42
C ALA A 72 -10.75 -10.86 8.93
N LYS A 73 -10.62 -9.57 8.60
CA LYS A 73 -10.53 -9.10 7.20
C LYS A 73 -9.26 -9.56 6.48
N VAL A 74 -8.13 -9.61 7.18
CA VAL A 74 -6.89 -10.18 6.62
C VAL A 74 -7.06 -11.67 6.31
N LYS A 75 -7.66 -12.45 7.23
CA LYS A 75 -7.94 -13.88 7.01
C LYS A 75 -8.92 -14.10 5.85
N GLU A 76 -9.97 -13.29 5.75
CA GLU A 76 -10.93 -13.31 4.64
C GLU A 76 -10.23 -13.05 3.29
N SER A 77 -9.46 -11.96 3.21
CA SER A 77 -8.68 -11.61 2.02
C SER A 77 -7.70 -12.71 1.61
N GLN A 78 -7.00 -13.32 2.58
CA GLN A 78 -6.03 -14.38 2.30
C GLN A 78 -6.70 -15.62 1.72
N ARG A 79 -7.85 -16.04 2.25
CA ARG A 79 -8.62 -17.16 1.71
C ARG A 79 -9.15 -16.90 0.30
N ALA A 80 -9.62 -15.68 0.04
CA ALA A 80 -10.07 -15.30 -1.30
C ALA A 80 -8.90 -15.28 -2.29
N TRP A 81 -7.75 -14.76 -1.87
CA TRP A 81 -6.54 -14.73 -2.68
C TRP A 81 -6.02 -16.14 -3.05
N ILE A 82 -6.10 -17.13 -2.16
CA ILE A 82 -5.72 -18.52 -2.48
C ILE A 82 -6.58 -19.06 -3.64
N LYS A 83 -7.89 -18.80 -3.62
CA LYS A 83 -8.78 -19.20 -4.72
C LYS A 83 -8.42 -18.51 -6.03
N LEU A 84 -8.09 -17.21 -5.98
CA LEU A 84 -7.63 -16.46 -7.14
C LEU A 84 -6.34 -17.07 -7.69
N ARG A 85 -5.35 -17.35 -6.84
CA ARG A 85 -4.09 -17.98 -7.24
C ARG A 85 -4.33 -19.30 -7.96
N ASP A 86 -5.09 -20.19 -7.35
CA ASP A 86 -5.32 -21.53 -7.89
C ASP A 86 -6.07 -21.46 -9.24
N ALA A 87 -7.08 -20.57 -9.35
CA ALA A 87 -7.79 -20.34 -10.60
C ALA A 87 -6.88 -19.74 -11.68
N ASN A 88 -6.02 -18.78 -11.33
CA ASN A 88 -5.13 -18.14 -12.28
C ASN A 88 -4.04 -19.10 -12.78
N CYS A 89 -3.48 -19.93 -11.89
CA CYS A 89 -2.48 -20.93 -12.28
C CYS A 89 -3.08 -22.05 -13.14
N ALA A 90 -4.37 -22.39 -12.97
CA ALA A 90 -5.06 -23.29 -13.87
C ALA A 90 -5.24 -22.70 -15.28
N VAL A 91 -5.46 -21.38 -15.40
CA VAL A 91 -5.49 -20.68 -16.69
C VAL A 91 -4.13 -20.70 -17.37
N GLU A 92 -3.04 -20.44 -16.63
CA GLU A 92 -1.68 -20.46 -17.18
C GLU A 92 -1.26 -21.84 -17.72
N ALA A 93 -1.81 -22.93 -17.16
CA ALA A 93 -1.53 -24.29 -17.59
C ALA A 93 -2.63 -24.91 -18.48
N PHE A 94 -3.62 -24.13 -18.94
CA PHE A 94 -4.84 -24.64 -19.57
C PHE A 94 -4.61 -25.54 -20.79
N GLU A 95 -3.61 -25.24 -21.61
CA GLU A 95 -3.30 -26.02 -22.82
C GLU A 95 -2.47 -27.28 -22.55
N ILE A 96 -2.08 -27.52 -21.29
CA ILE A 96 -1.19 -28.61 -20.91
C ILE A 96 -1.99 -29.69 -20.18
N GLU A 97 -1.90 -30.93 -20.66
CA GLU A 97 -2.50 -32.07 -19.97
C GLU A 97 -1.98 -32.18 -18.52
N THR A 98 -2.90 -32.32 -17.56
CA THR A 98 -2.59 -32.33 -16.12
C THR A 98 -1.66 -33.45 -15.66
N SER A 99 -1.55 -34.53 -16.44
CA SER A 99 -0.65 -35.67 -16.18
C SER A 99 0.80 -35.40 -16.62
N LYS A 100 1.06 -34.32 -17.35
CA LYS A 100 2.38 -33.99 -17.88
C LYS A 100 3.22 -33.27 -16.84
N LEU A 101 4.51 -33.57 -16.83
CA LEU A 101 5.48 -32.86 -16.01
C LEU A 101 5.51 -31.36 -16.32
N ALA A 102 5.33 -30.97 -17.58
CA ALA A 102 5.22 -29.56 -17.98
C ALA A 102 4.07 -28.81 -17.29
N HIS A 103 2.94 -29.49 -17.00
CA HIS A 103 1.82 -28.88 -16.28
C HIS A 103 2.23 -28.58 -14.83
N VAL A 104 2.91 -29.53 -14.17
CA VAL A 104 3.44 -29.35 -12.81
C VAL A 104 4.40 -28.16 -12.78
N THR A 105 5.36 -28.09 -13.71
CA THR A 105 6.33 -26.99 -13.77
C THR A 105 5.67 -25.63 -13.96
N VAL A 106 4.70 -25.50 -14.89
CA VAL A 106 3.99 -24.23 -15.12
C VAL A 106 3.17 -23.81 -13.89
N VAL A 107 2.41 -24.74 -13.30
CA VAL A 107 1.62 -24.45 -12.10
C VAL A 107 2.52 -24.08 -10.92
N SER A 108 3.61 -24.81 -10.69
CA SER A 108 4.53 -24.53 -9.59
C SER A 108 5.21 -23.16 -9.74
N ASN A 109 5.62 -22.79 -10.95
CA ASN A 109 6.18 -21.46 -11.20
C ASN A 109 5.15 -20.34 -10.99
N CYS A 110 3.90 -20.55 -11.44
CA CYS A 110 2.81 -19.59 -11.20
C CYS A 110 2.55 -19.40 -9.69
N ILE A 111 2.39 -20.50 -8.95
CA ILE A 111 2.18 -20.45 -7.50
C ILE A 111 3.36 -19.75 -6.81
N ALA A 112 4.60 -20.08 -7.19
CA ALA A 112 5.79 -19.46 -6.63
C ALA A 112 5.76 -17.93 -6.82
N ARG A 113 5.55 -17.46 -8.05
CA ARG A 113 5.48 -16.02 -8.37
C ARG A 113 4.38 -15.33 -7.57
N MET A 114 3.14 -15.83 -7.62
CA MET A 114 2.02 -15.22 -6.92
C MET A 114 2.21 -15.22 -5.41
N SER A 115 2.74 -16.31 -4.82
CA SER A 115 3.02 -16.39 -3.38
C SER A 115 4.11 -15.40 -2.95
N GLN A 116 5.12 -15.11 -3.79
CA GLN A 116 6.10 -14.07 -3.53
C GLN A 116 5.49 -12.66 -3.55
N GLU A 117 4.71 -12.33 -4.57
CA GLU A 117 4.02 -11.04 -4.69
C GLU A 117 3.07 -10.81 -3.51
N ARG A 118 2.32 -11.84 -3.12
CA ARG A 118 1.41 -11.77 -1.98
C ARG A 118 2.16 -11.62 -0.67
N SER A 119 3.28 -12.30 -0.49
CA SER A 119 4.15 -12.12 0.68
C SER A 119 4.59 -10.67 0.82
N ASP A 120 5.01 -10.03 -0.28
CA ASP A 120 5.44 -8.63 -0.28
C ASP A 120 4.28 -7.66 0.03
N TYR A 121 3.09 -7.97 -0.49
CA TYR A 121 1.87 -7.24 -0.15
C TYR A 121 1.56 -7.34 1.35
N LEU A 122 1.57 -8.56 1.94
CA LEU A 122 1.30 -8.77 3.37
C LEU A 122 2.34 -8.10 4.27
N SER A 123 3.61 -8.05 3.85
CA SER A 123 4.66 -7.33 4.57
C SER A 123 4.43 -5.82 4.68
N LYS A 124 3.70 -5.23 3.72
CA LYS A 124 3.39 -3.80 3.69
C LYS A 124 2.12 -3.44 4.46
N ILE A 125 1.31 -4.43 4.87
CA ILE A 125 0.14 -4.20 5.70
C ILE A 125 0.56 -3.99 7.15
N ALA A 126 0.01 -2.94 7.77
CA ALA A 126 0.27 -2.56 9.15
C ALA A 126 1.78 -2.58 9.46
N PRO A 127 2.61 -1.84 8.68
CA PRO A 127 4.05 -1.87 8.87
C PRO A 127 4.34 -1.37 10.29
N GLY A 128 5.17 -2.11 11.01
CA GLY A 128 5.64 -1.66 12.30
C GLY A 128 6.36 -0.34 12.10
N VAL A 129 5.98 0.70 12.84
CA VAL A 129 6.82 1.90 12.95
C VAL A 129 8.15 1.42 13.53
N SER A 130 9.14 1.20 12.66
CA SER A 130 10.53 1.17 13.07
C SER A 130 10.74 2.51 13.76
N ARG A 131 10.86 2.45 15.08
CA ARG A 131 11.20 3.59 15.91
C ARG A 131 12.64 3.98 15.57
N GLU A 132 12.86 4.63 14.43
CA GLU A 132 13.80 5.75 14.43
C GLU A 132 13.27 6.70 15.50
N ALA A 133 14.12 7.02 16.47
CA ALA A 133 13.75 7.82 17.63
C ALA A 133 13.14 9.16 17.17
N ALA A 134 11.81 9.21 17.13
CA ALA A 134 11.09 10.46 17.20
C ALA A 134 11.41 11.06 18.58
N PRO A 135 11.85 12.33 18.64
CA PRO A 135 11.97 13.04 19.91
C PRO A 135 10.65 12.92 20.65
N LYS A 136 10.73 12.53 21.92
CA LYS A 136 9.60 12.65 22.83
C LYS A 136 9.27 14.12 22.96
N ASP A 137 8.30 14.58 22.20
CA ASP A 137 7.55 15.78 22.55
C ASP A 137 6.07 15.40 22.67
N ASN A 138 5.74 15.05 23.90
CA ASN A 138 4.45 15.40 24.46
C ASN A 138 4.34 16.93 24.43
N LYS A 139 3.84 17.47 23.32
CA LYS A 139 3.48 18.88 23.22
C LYS A 139 2.18 19.00 22.46
N THR A 140 1.12 19.30 23.22
CA THR A 140 -0.08 19.99 22.77
C THR A 140 0.31 21.03 21.71
N SER A 141 0.10 20.71 20.43
CA SER A 141 0.55 21.56 19.34
C SER A 141 -0.52 22.61 19.06
N ASP A 142 -0.28 23.79 19.60
CA ASP A 142 -0.89 25.05 19.18
C ASP A 142 -0.37 25.36 17.76
N VAL A 143 -0.87 24.62 16.77
CA VAL A 143 -0.55 24.89 15.36
C VAL A 143 -1.41 26.08 14.95
N ALA A 144 -0.76 27.23 14.73
CA ALA A 144 -1.43 28.44 14.27
C ALA A 144 -2.05 28.23 12.88
N CYS A 145 -3.10 29.00 12.58
CA CYS A 145 -3.80 28.94 11.29
C CYS A 145 -2.81 29.19 10.13
N PRO A 146 -2.66 28.25 9.18
CA PRO A 146 -1.73 28.41 8.06
C PRO A 146 -2.09 29.60 7.16
N SER A 147 -3.38 29.79 6.88
CA SER A 147 -3.90 30.92 6.12
C SER A 147 -5.43 30.98 6.23
N THR A 148 -6.00 32.17 6.08
CA THR A 148 -7.44 32.37 5.85
C THR A 148 -7.79 32.43 4.37
N ASP A 149 -6.81 32.55 3.48
CA ASP A 149 -6.99 32.29 2.05
C ASP A 149 -7.04 30.78 1.81
N PHE A 150 -8.11 30.30 1.16
CA PHE A 150 -8.35 28.86 1.01
C PHE A 150 -7.28 28.16 0.19
N SER A 151 -6.84 28.76 -0.93
CA SER A 151 -5.84 28.11 -1.79
C SER A 151 -4.50 27.95 -1.06
N THR A 152 -4.05 28.99 -0.37
CA THR A 152 -2.82 28.97 0.43
C THR A 152 -2.92 27.99 1.60
N PHE A 153 -4.08 27.96 2.26
CA PHE A 153 -4.37 26.98 3.31
C PHE A 153 -4.33 25.56 2.76
N LEU A 154 -5.00 25.29 1.63
CA LEU A 154 -5.08 23.97 1.02
C LEU A 154 -3.71 23.44 0.63
N THR A 155 -2.82 24.28 0.08
CA THR A 155 -1.43 23.89 -0.19
C THR A 155 -0.76 23.39 1.08
N SER A 156 -0.78 24.18 2.15
CA SER A 156 -0.17 23.84 3.44
C SER A 156 -0.80 22.60 4.09
N PHE A 157 -2.13 22.48 4.03
CA PHE A 157 -2.89 21.35 4.52
C PHE A 157 -2.55 20.07 3.75
N SER A 158 -2.46 20.13 2.42
CA SER A 158 -2.19 18.97 1.59
C SER A 158 -0.76 18.43 1.75
N GLU A 159 0.19 19.29 2.15
CA GLU A 159 1.61 18.94 2.24
C GLU A 159 2.06 18.52 3.65
N SER A 160 1.25 18.73 4.69
CA SER A 160 1.64 18.46 6.08
C SER A 160 0.61 17.65 6.84
N SER A 161 0.98 16.41 7.20
CA SER A 161 0.15 15.56 8.06
C SER A 161 -0.09 16.17 9.45
N ALA A 162 0.80 17.03 9.95
CA ALA A 162 0.62 17.73 11.21
C ALA A 162 -0.48 18.81 11.10
N ILE A 163 -0.50 19.55 9.98
CA ILE A 163 -1.57 20.52 9.69
C ILE A 163 -2.90 19.77 9.47
N GLN A 164 -2.89 18.64 8.78
CA GLN A 164 -4.10 17.82 8.65
C GLN A 164 -4.64 17.38 10.00
N LYS A 165 -3.79 16.92 10.93
CA LYS A 165 -4.21 16.53 12.29
C LYS A 165 -4.80 17.70 13.09
N ALA A 166 -4.27 18.91 12.91
CA ALA A 166 -4.70 20.09 13.66
C ALA A 166 -5.97 20.74 13.09
N PHE A 167 -6.18 20.69 11.77
CA PHE A 167 -7.25 21.42 11.07
C PHE A 167 -8.32 20.48 10.48
N VAL A 168 -8.69 19.45 11.24
CA VAL A 168 -9.82 18.55 10.93
C VAL A 168 -10.90 18.72 12.00
N HIS A 169 -12.12 18.97 11.56
CA HIS A 169 -13.28 19.06 12.44
C HIS A 169 -13.63 17.66 12.98
N ARG A 170 -14.03 17.60 14.26
CA ARG A 170 -14.35 16.34 14.95
C ARG A 170 -15.85 16.34 15.32
N PRO A 171 -16.62 15.30 14.96
CA PRO A 171 -16.24 14.15 14.14
C PRO A 171 -16.15 14.50 12.65
N LEU A 172 -15.14 13.96 11.97
CA LEU A 172 -14.98 14.15 10.53
C LEU A 172 -16.06 13.36 9.81
N GLN A 173 -16.83 13.98 8.92
CA GLN A 173 -17.86 13.26 8.18
C GLN A 173 -17.22 12.51 7.01
N LEU A 174 -17.46 11.21 6.93
CA LEU A 174 -17.10 10.37 5.79
C LEU A 174 -18.37 10.01 5.03
N VAL A 175 -18.41 10.32 3.74
CA VAL A 175 -19.46 9.92 2.82
C VAL A 175 -18.87 8.93 1.83
N VAL A 176 -19.43 7.73 1.72
CA VAL A 176 -18.99 6.72 0.74
C VAL A 176 -20.16 6.36 -0.17
N THR A 177 -19.85 6.12 -1.44
CA THR A 177 -20.82 5.56 -2.39
C THR A 177 -20.92 4.05 -2.15
N VAL A 178 -22.13 3.58 -1.89
CA VAL A 178 -22.42 2.16 -1.64
C VAL A 178 -23.31 1.64 -2.75
N ASP A 179 -22.93 0.52 -3.34
CA ASP A 179 -23.74 -0.20 -4.32
C ASP A 179 -25.07 -0.62 -3.70
N ALA A 180 -26.14 0.00 -4.16
CA ALA A 180 -27.50 -0.30 -3.77
C ALA A 180 -28.36 -0.31 -5.04
N GLU A 181 -29.29 -1.26 -5.14
CA GLU A 181 -30.26 -1.26 -6.24
C GLU A 181 -31.49 -0.40 -5.85
N PRO A 182 -32.11 0.34 -6.80
CA PRO A 182 -31.78 0.45 -8.23
C PRO A 182 -30.67 1.46 -8.57
N GLU A 183 -30.25 2.31 -7.62
CA GLU A 183 -29.20 3.34 -7.81
C GLU A 183 -28.26 3.41 -6.59
N PRO A 184 -26.95 3.69 -6.80
CA PRO A 184 -25.97 3.84 -5.73
C PRO A 184 -26.41 4.86 -4.68
N LYS A 185 -26.20 4.52 -3.41
CA LYS A 185 -26.58 5.37 -2.28
C LYS A 185 -25.35 5.90 -1.56
N GLN A 186 -25.41 7.16 -1.16
CA GLN A 186 -24.39 7.75 -0.30
C GLN A 186 -24.67 7.38 1.15
N GLN A 187 -23.68 6.77 1.80
CA GLN A 187 -23.72 6.51 3.23
C GLN A 187 -22.81 7.49 3.97
N LYS A 188 -23.40 8.25 4.90
CA LYS A 188 -22.68 9.22 5.74
C LYS A 188 -22.42 8.66 7.14
N ARG A 189 -21.18 8.76 7.60
CA ARG A 189 -20.74 8.32 8.93
C ARG A 189 -19.75 9.32 9.53
N GLY A 190 -19.90 9.64 10.81
CA GLY A 190 -18.90 10.41 11.56
C GLY A 190 -17.71 9.53 11.95
N LEU A 191 -16.50 10.03 11.73
CA LEU A 191 -15.24 9.40 12.15
C LEU A 191 -14.74 10.06 13.43
N SER A 192 -14.41 9.23 14.43
CA SER A 192 -13.64 9.65 15.59
C SER A 192 -12.15 9.76 15.25
N ASP A 193 -11.39 10.32 16.19
CA ASP A 193 -9.94 10.48 16.08
C ASP A 193 -9.18 9.23 15.67
N GLU A 194 -9.52 8.13 16.32
CA GLU A 194 -8.87 6.84 16.19
C GLU A 194 -9.14 6.20 14.82
N GLN A 195 -10.26 6.60 14.19
CA GLN A 195 -10.69 6.10 12.88
C GLN A 195 -10.08 6.88 11.71
N ILE A 196 -9.57 8.09 11.96
CA ILE A 196 -8.99 8.94 10.92
C ILE A 196 -7.52 8.57 10.70
N LYS A 197 -7.24 7.99 9.54
CA LYS A 197 -5.87 7.69 9.11
C LYS A 197 -5.27 8.91 8.41
N PHE A 198 -4.15 9.39 8.95
CA PHE A 198 -3.38 10.47 8.34
C PHE A 198 -2.22 9.93 7.48
N PRO A 199 -1.87 10.60 6.36
CA PRO A 199 -2.52 11.79 5.81
C PRO A 199 -3.84 11.45 5.11
N ILE A 200 -4.88 12.25 5.36
CA ILE A 200 -6.19 12.16 4.70
C ILE A 200 -6.08 12.60 3.24
N MET A 201 -5.21 13.59 2.98
CA MET A 201 -4.90 14.07 1.64
C MET A 201 -3.43 13.76 1.33
N PRO A 202 -3.11 13.04 0.24
CA PRO A 202 -1.73 12.74 -0.13
C PRO A 202 -0.98 14.04 -0.48
N ASP A 203 0.30 14.10 -0.13
CA ASP A 203 1.21 15.18 -0.51
C ASP A 203 1.46 15.25 -2.03
N ARG A 204 2.09 16.33 -2.49
CA ARG A 204 2.33 16.58 -3.92
C ARG A 204 3.09 15.44 -4.61
N VAL A 205 4.15 14.93 -3.97
CA VAL A 205 4.99 13.86 -4.53
C VAL A 205 4.19 12.58 -4.71
N LYS A 206 3.37 12.21 -3.72
CA LYS A 206 2.48 11.04 -3.82
C LYS A 206 1.38 11.21 -4.84
N ARG A 207 0.81 12.42 -4.96
CA ARG A 207 -0.22 12.72 -5.97
C ARG A 207 0.34 12.55 -7.37
N GLU A 208 1.51 13.14 -7.65
CA GLU A 208 2.17 13.03 -8.94
C GLU A 208 2.53 11.59 -9.29
N ALA A 209 3.10 10.84 -8.34
CA ALA A 209 3.40 9.43 -8.53
C ALA A 209 2.15 8.57 -8.82
N GLY A 210 0.98 8.98 -8.31
CA GLY A 210 -0.31 8.33 -8.53
C GLY A 210 -1.10 8.85 -9.72
N GLY A 211 -0.60 9.86 -10.45
CA GLY A 211 -1.36 10.54 -11.51
C GLY A 211 -2.60 11.28 -10.99
N LEU A 212 -2.58 11.70 -9.72
CA LEU A 212 -3.68 12.38 -9.04
C LEU A 212 -3.56 13.90 -9.19
N THR A 213 -4.68 14.55 -9.48
CA THR A 213 -4.80 16.01 -9.59
C THR A 213 -5.69 16.53 -8.48
N LEU A 214 -5.18 17.48 -7.70
CA LEU A 214 -5.94 18.20 -6.68
C LEU A 214 -6.38 19.56 -7.25
N ILE A 215 -7.68 19.82 -7.27
CA ILE A 215 -8.28 21.01 -7.86
C ILE A 215 -9.21 21.67 -6.84
N VAL A 216 -9.18 23.00 -6.75
CA VAL A 216 -10.22 23.75 -6.03
C VAL A 216 -11.45 23.84 -6.92
N LYS A 217 -12.54 23.19 -6.52
CA LYS A 217 -13.80 23.18 -7.27
C LYS A 217 -14.64 24.42 -6.95
N GLU A 218 -14.64 24.80 -5.68
CA GLU A 218 -15.47 25.89 -5.19
C GLU A 218 -14.81 26.58 -4.00
N THR A 219 -14.96 27.90 -3.91
CA THR A 219 -14.54 28.67 -2.75
C THR A 219 -15.58 29.74 -2.49
N GLN A 220 -16.24 29.65 -1.34
CA GLN A 220 -17.20 30.63 -0.84
C GLN A 220 -16.66 31.27 0.46
N THR A 221 -17.42 32.20 1.03
CA THR A 221 -17.04 32.93 2.24
C THR A 221 -16.91 32.05 3.48
N GLU A 222 -17.73 31.00 3.61
CA GLU A 222 -17.80 30.17 4.82
C GLU A 222 -17.45 28.70 4.57
N HIS A 223 -17.33 28.29 3.31
CA HIS A 223 -16.97 26.92 2.95
C HIS A 223 -16.22 26.88 1.62
N ALA A 224 -15.48 25.81 1.41
CA ALA A 224 -14.76 25.57 0.17
C ALA A 224 -14.68 24.07 -0.11
N ILE A 225 -14.53 23.73 -1.39
CA ILE A 225 -14.48 22.34 -1.85
C ILE A 225 -13.24 22.17 -2.72
N ALA A 226 -12.43 21.17 -2.37
CA ALA A 226 -11.34 20.66 -3.20
C ALA A 226 -11.65 19.24 -3.65
N ILE A 227 -11.28 18.87 -4.86
CA ILE A 227 -11.46 17.54 -5.41
C ILE A 227 -10.10 16.95 -5.80
N LEU A 228 -9.85 15.72 -5.38
CA LEU A 228 -8.73 14.89 -5.80
C LEU A 228 -9.25 13.87 -6.79
N GLN A 229 -8.77 13.92 -8.01
CA GLN A 229 -9.22 13.05 -9.08
C GLN A 229 -8.04 12.43 -9.81
N LYS A 230 -8.25 11.25 -10.38
CA LYS A 230 -7.33 10.69 -11.36
C LYS A 230 -7.96 10.87 -12.74
N PRO A 231 -7.37 11.68 -13.63
CA PRO A 231 -7.89 11.89 -14.98
C PRO A 231 -8.16 10.55 -15.69
N ASP A 232 -9.20 10.53 -16.51
CA ASP A 232 -9.62 9.36 -17.31
C ASP A 232 -10.07 8.14 -16.49
N THR A 233 -10.40 8.34 -15.21
CA THR A 233 -10.98 7.29 -14.35
C THR A 233 -12.18 7.84 -13.57
N ASP A 234 -12.89 6.95 -12.91
CA ASP A 234 -13.95 7.21 -11.93
C ASP A 234 -13.43 7.58 -10.53
N TYR A 235 -12.11 7.56 -10.30
CA TYR A 235 -11.54 7.93 -9.00
C TYR A 235 -11.72 9.42 -8.70
N ALA A 236 -12.57 9.72 -7.72
CA ALA A 236 -12.88 11.08 -7.30
C ALA A 236 -13.16 11.15 -5.78
N ILE A 237 -12.32 11.91 -5.07
CA ILE A 237 -12.49 12.21 -3.65
C ILE A 237 -12.72 13.72 -3.48
N GLU A 238 -13.84 14.09 -2.88
CA GLU A 238 -14.16 15.48 -2.54
C GLU A 238 -13.84 15.77 -1.06
N TYR A 239 -13.27 16.94 -0.82
CA TYR A 239 -12.90 17.45 0.49
C TYR A 239 -13.63 18.77 0.72
N ARG A 240 -14.53 18.79 1.71
CA ARG A 240 -15.27 19.98 2.10
C ARG A 240 -14.65 20.60 3.34
N PHE A 241 -14.37 21.88 3.25
CA PHE A 241 -13.82 22.70 4.32
C PHE A 241 -14.84 23.76 4.75
N VAL A 242 -14.83 24.08 6.03
CA VAL A 242 -15.60 25.19 6.61
C VAL A 242 -14.65 26.21 7.22
N LEU A 243 -14.96 27.49 7.06
CA LEU A 243 -14.20 28.60 7.63
C LEU A 243 -14.81 28.98 8.99
N GLY A 244 -14.05 28.74 10.06
CA GLY A 244 -14.31 29.31 11.38
C GLY A 244 -13.31 30.43 11.67
N LYS A 245 -12.49 30.25 12.71
CA LYS A 245 -11.28 31.08 12.93
C LYS A 245 -10.15 30.74 11.95
N CYS A 246 -10.20 29.54 11.39
CA CYS A 246 -9.34 29.02 10.34
C CYS A 246 -10.15 28.02 9.52
N TRP A 247 -9.66 27.66 8.34
CA TRP A 247 -10.23 26.56 7.56
C TRP A 247 -10.06 25.24 8.30
N MET A 248 -11.11 24.42 8.31
CA MET A 248 -11.07 23.07 8.86
C MET A 248 -11.76 22.09 7.92
N LEU A 249 -11.17 20.91 7.72
CA LEU A 249 -11.79 19.83 6.96
C LEU A 249 -12.96 19.26 7.75
N SER A 250 -14.17 19.35 7.18
CA SER A 250 -15.40 18.89 7.83
C SER A 250 -15.95 17.59 7.25
N GLU A 251 -15.68 17.32 5.97
CA GLU A 251 -16.23 16.16 5.28
C GLU A 251 -15.28 15.67 4.17
N VAL A 252 -15.20 14.35 4.03
CA VAL A 252 -14.52 13.64 2.94
C VAL A 252 -15.56 12.76 2.26
N SER A 253 -15.70 12.90 0.95
CA SER A 253 -16.66 12.15 0.13
C SER A 253 -15.92 11.33 -0.91
N ASP A 254 -16.09 10.01 -0.86
CA ASP A 254 -15.58 9.08 -1.87
C ASP A 254 -16.66 8.81 -2.91
N PHE A 255 -16.49 9.42 -4.08
CA PHE A 255 -17.35 9.26 -5.25
C PHE A 255 -16.79 8.27 -6.26
N SER A 256 -15.73 7.55 -5.90
CA SER A 256 -15.18 6.50 -6.77
C SER A 256 -16.21 5.39 -6.94
N LEU A 257 -16.37 4.93 -8.19
CA LEU A 257 -17.18 3.77 -8.56
C LEU A 257 -16.29 2.56 -8.85
#